data_AF-A0A7A7A1R5-F1
#
_entry.id   AF-A0A7A7A1R5-F1
#
_cell.length_a   1.000
_cell.length_b   1.000
_cell.length_c   1.000
_cell.angle_alpha   90.00
_cell.angle_beta   90.00
_cell.angle_gamma   90.00
#
_symmetry.space_group_name_H-M   'P 1'
#
loop_
_entity.id
_entity.type
_entity.pdbx_description
1 polymer ?
#
loop_
_entity_poly.entity_id
_entity_poly.type
_entity_poly.pdbx_seq_one_letter_code
_entity_poly.pdbx_strand_id
1 'polypeptide(L)'
;MKHCCKNVVILMPEPVAEPALNGLRLNLRIVSIVMFNFASYLTIGLPLAVLPGYVHDVMGFSAFWAGLVISLQYFATLLSRPHAGRYADLLGPKKIVVFGLCGCFMSGLGYLTAGLTASLPVISLLLLCLGRVILGIGQSFAGTGSTLWGVGVVGSLHIGRVISWNGIVTYGAMAMGAPLGVVFYHWGGLQALALIIMGVALVAILLAIPRPTVKASKGKPLPFRAVLGRVWLYGMALALASAGFGVIATFITLFYDAKGWDGAAFALTLFSCAFVGTRLLFPNGINR
;
A
#
# COMPACT_ATOMS: atom_id res chain seq x y z
N MET A 1 22.01 11.66 -68.44
CA MET A 1 20.60 11.30 -68.21
C MET A 1 20.52 10.35 -67.03
N LYS A 2 20.28 10.87 -65.81
CA LYS A 2 20.15 10.07 -64.59
C LYS A 2 18.67 10.06 -64.18
N HIS A 3 18.14 8.85 -63.98
CA HIS A 3 16.76 8.57 -63.62
C HIS A 3 16.34 9.23 -62.29
N CYS A 4 15.16 9.82 -62.32
CA CYS A 4 14.44 10.44 -61.22
C CYS A 4 13.83 9.33 -60.34
N CYS A 5 14.43 9.06 -59.18
CA CYS A 5 13.81 8.22 -58.15
C CYS A 5 12.93 9.12 -57.27
N LYS A 6 11.62 9.12 -57.52
CA LYS A 6 10.61 9.78 -56.69
C LYS A 6 10.60 9.14 -55.30
N ASN A 7 10.86 9.95 -54.27
CA ASN A 7 10.61 9.60 -52.87
C ASN A 7 9.11 9.39 -52.67
N VAL A 8 8.69 8.12 -52.53
CA VAL A 8 7.38 7.75 -52.01
C VAL A 8 7.42 7.98 -50.50
N VAL A 9 6.89 9.12 -50.06
CA VAL A 9 6.57 9.38 -48.66
C VAL A 9 5.41 8.46 -48.31
N ILE A 10 5.70 7.36 -47.61
CA ILE A 10 4.70 6.50 -47.01
C ILE A 10 4.05 7.33 -45.89
N LEU A 11 2.84 7.85 -46.14
CA LEU A 11 1.98 8.39 -45.10
C LEU A 11 1.76 7.27 -44.06
N MET A 12 2.38 7.41 -42.89
CA MET A 12 1.97 6.64 -41.73
C MET A 12 0.51 7.04 -41.43
N PRO A 13 -0.42 6.08 -41.32
CA PRO A 13 -1.78 6.41 -40.91
C PRO A 13 -1.71 7.06 -39.52
N GLU A 14 -2.35 8.21 -39.39
CA GLU A 14 -2.54 8.88 -38.11
C GLU A 14 -3.00 7.86 -37.05
N PRO A 15 -2.44 7.87 -35.83
CA PRO A 15 -2.99 7.09 -34.76
C PRO A 15 -4.41 7.59 -34.52
N VAL A 16 -5.39 6.73 -34.85
CA VAL A 16 -6.82 6.96 -34.60
C VAL A 16 -6.95 7.48 -33.17
N ALA A 17 -7.35 8.74 -33.04
CA ALA A 17 -7.55 9.38 -31.76
C ALA A 17 -8.59 8.57 -30.99
N GLU A 18 -8.13 7.79 -29.99
CA GLU A 18 -9.03 7.15 -29.04
C GLU A 18 -9.93 8.23 -28.45
N PRO A 19 -11.26 8.04 -28.44
CA PRO A 19 -12.18 9.07 -27.99
C PRO A 19 -11.80 9.44 -26.56
N ALA A 20 -11.55 10.74 -26.33
CA ALA A 20 -11.15 11.27 -25.03
C ALA A 20 -12.08 10.70 -23.95
N LEU A 21 -11.56 9.74 -23.18
CA LEU A 21 -12.29 9.13 -22.08
C LEU A 21 -12.74 10.27 -21.17
N ASN A 22 -14.07 10.51 -21.09
CA ASN A 22 -14.65 11.44 -20.13
C ASN A 22 -13.92 11.31 -18.80
N GLY A 23 -13.37 12.41 -18.25
CA GLY A 23 -12.45 12.36 -17.10
C GLY A 23 -13.00 11.58 -15.91
N LEU A 24 -14.33 11.47 -15.80
CA LEU A 24 -15.04 10.62 -14.84
C LEU A 24 -14.86 9.11 -15.10
N ARG A 25 -15.02 8.64 -16.35
CA ARG A 25 -14.79 7.22 -16.72
C ARG A 25 -13.32 6.83 -16.53
N LEU A 26 -12.40 7.75 -16.81
CA LEU A 26 -10.98 7.56 -16.54
C LEU A 26 -10.71 7.40 -15.04
N ASN A 27 -11.24 8.31 -14.22
CA ASN A 27 -11.17 8.21 -12.75
C ASN A 27 -11.72 6.89 -12.24
N LEU A 28 -12.91 6.47 -12.69
CA LEU A 28 -13.53 5.22 -12.28
C LEU A 28 -12.66 4.01 -12.62
N ARG A 29 -12.01 4.00 -13.79
CA ARG A 29 -11.04 2.95 -14.16
C ARG A 29 -9.84 2.91 -13.23
N ILE A 30 -9.28 4.07 -12.89
CA ILE A 30 -8.15 4.18 -11.95
C ILE A 30 -8.57 3.68 -10.57
N VAL A 31 -9.65 4.24 -10.02
CA VAL A 31 -10.21 3.90 -8.70
C VAL A 31 -10.46 2.41 -8.61
N SER A 32 -11.09 1.82 -9.63
CA SER A 32 -11.36 0.39 -9.68
C SER A 32 -10.12 -0.51 -9.54
N ILE A 33 -8.92 -0.02 -9.89
CA ILE A 33 -7.67 -0.76 -9.77
C ILE A 33 -6.97 -0.41 -8.46
N VAL A 34 -6.92 0.88 -8.10
CA VAL A 34 -6.28 1.30 -6.85
C VAL A 34 -7.07 0.83 -5.62
N MET A 35 -8.33 0.42 -5.74
CA MET A 35 -9.08 -0.25 -4.66
C MET A 35 -8.40 -1.55 -4.16
N PHE A 36 -7.57 -2.21 -4.95
CA PHE A 36 -6.76 -3.32 -4.43
C PHE A 36 -5.65 -2.84 -3.49
N ASN A 37 -5.07 -1.67 -3.79
CA ASN A 37 -4.16 -0.99 -2.89
C ASN A 37 -4.89 -0.52 -1.62
N PHE A 38 -6.13 -0.04 -1.77
CA PHE A 38 -7.00 0.30 -0.63
C PHE A 38 -7.11 -0.88 0.34
N ALA A 39 -7.49 -2.05 -0.17
CA ALA A 39 -7.62 -3.25 0.64
C ALA A 39 -6.29 -3.62 1.32
N SER A 40 -5.17 -3.59 0.59
CA SER A 40 -3.84 -3.88 1.15
C SER A 40 -3.38 -2.87 2.20
N TYR A 41 -3.77 -1.60 2.12
CA TYR A 41 -3.44 -0.61 3.15
C TYR A 41 -4.43 -0.63 4.31
N LEU A 42 -5.67 -1.05 4.07
CA LEU A 42 -6.65 -1.26 5.13
C LEU A 42 -6.17 -2.37 6.07
N THR A 43 -5.61 -3.46 5.54
CA THR A 43 -5.01 -4.54 6.36
C THR A 43 -3.77 -4.10 7.15
N ILE A 44 -3.15 -2.97 6.79
CA ILE A 44 -2.09 -2.33 7.58
C ILE A 44 -2.68 -1.41 8.65
N GLY A 45 -3.70 -0.62 8.28
CA GLY A 45 -4.33 0.33 9.19
C GLY A 45 -5.07 -0.34 10.35
N LEU A 46 -5.77 -1.44 10.09
CA LEU A 46 -6.50 -2.24 11.08
C LEU A 46 -5.63 -2.62 12.30
N PRO A 47 -4.46 -3.27 12.13
CA PRO A 47 -3.59 -3.61 13.24
C PRO A 47 -2.80 -2.43 13.81
N LEU A 48 -2.67 -1.31 13.09
CA LEU A 48 -1.73 -0.25 13.44
C LEU A 48 -2.04 0.39 14.81
N ALA A 49 -3.32 0.63 15.10
CA ALA A 49 -3.76 1.23 16.37
C ALA A 49 -3.85 0.22 17.54
N VAL A 50 -3.87 -1.08 17.24
CA VAL A 50 -4.14 -2.14 18.23
C VAL A 50 -2.87 -2.85 18.66
N LEU A 51 -1.99 -3.19 17.72
CA LEU A 51 -0.81 -4.03 17.99
C LEU A 51 0.15 -3.45 19.04
N PRO A 52 0.43 -2.13 19.09
CA PRO A 52 1.35 -1.60 20.10
C PRO A 52 0.86 -1.86 21.54
N GLY A 53 -0.42 -1.58 21.81
CA GLY A 53 -1.04 -1.84 23.12
C GLY A 53 -1.19 -3.35 23.39
N TYR A 54 -1.52 -4.15 22.37
CA TYR A 54 -1.55 -5.61 22.54
C TYR A 54 -0.18 -6.19 22.95
N VAL A 55 0.91 -5.72 22.34
CA VAL A 55 2.26 -6.18 22.67
C VAL A 55 2.70 -5.67 24.05
N HIS A 56 2.38 -4.42 24.39
CA HIS A 56 2.79 -3.82 25.64
C HIS A 56 1.94 -4.28 26.83
N ASP A 57 0.63 -4.09 26.75
CA ASP A 57 -0.29 -4.21 27.89
C ASP A 57 -0.80 -5.63 28.07
N VAL A 58 -1.06 -6.34 26.97
CA VAL A 58 -1.63 -7.71 27.02
C VAL A 58 -0.55 -8.77 27.15
N MET A 59 0.52 -8.66 26.35
CA MET A 59 1.62 -9.63 26.40
C MET A 59 2.71 -9.27 27.42
N GLY A 60 2.69 -8.07 28.00
CA GLY A 60 3.64 -7.63 29.02
C GLY A 60 5.05 -7.35 28.49
N PHE A 61 5.23 -7.18 27.18
CA PHE A 61 6.53 -6.82 26.61
C PHE A 61 6.79 -5.32 26.71
N SER A 62 8.06 -4.91 26.61
CA SER A 62 8.41 -3.48 26.62
C SER A 62 7.97 -2.76 25.34
N ALA A 63 7.82 -1.43 25.41
CA ALA A 63 7.51 -0.58 24.25
C ALA A 63 8.51 -0.74 23.08
N PHE A 64 9.73 -1.19 23.37
CA PHE A 64 10.71 -1.56 22.33
C PHE A 64 10.20 -2.67 21.41
N TRP A 65 9.62 -3.74 21.96
CA TRP A 65 9.07 -4.86 21.18
C TRP A 65 7.83 -4.44 20.40
N ALA A 66 6.96 -3.61 20.98
CA ALA A 66 5.85 -3.01 20.26
C ALA A 66 6.34 -2.23 19.04
N GLY A 67 7.35 -1.36 19.21
CA GLY A 67 7.96 -0.61 18.12
C GLY A 67 8.64 -1.50 17.08
N LEU A 68 9.30 -2.58 17.51
CA LEU A 68 9.94 -3.55 16.63
C LEU A 68 8.92 -4.24 15.73
N VAL A 69 7.83 -4.75 16.31
CA VAL A 69 6.73 -5.40 15.58
C VAL A 69 6.15 -4.44 14.54
N ILE A 70 5.97 -3.17 14.87
CA ILE A 70 5.47 -2.19 13.90
C ILE A 70 6.47 -1.92 12.78
N SER A 71 7.73 -1.71 13.13
CA SER A 71 8.80 -1.35 12.20
C SER A 71 9.15 -2.48 11.24
N LEU A 72 9.04 -3.74 11.68
CA LEU A 72 9.38 -4.92 10.90
C LEU A 72 8.58 -5.02 9.60
N GLN A 73 7.31 -4.61 9.62
CA GLN A 73 6.50 -4.53 8.40
C GLN A 73 7.10 -3.53 7.41
N TYR A 74 7.37 -2.30 7.84
CA TYR A 74 7.91 -1.25 6.97
C TYR A 74 9.30 -1.59 6.44
N PHE A 75 10.13 -2.23 7.25
CA PHE A 75 11.44 -2.73 6.84
C PHE A 75 11.32 -3.81 5.77
N ALA A 76 10.43 -4.79 5.97
CA ALA A 76 10.15 -5.84 4.98
C ALA A 76 9.58 -5.25 3.66
N THR A 77 8.71 -4.24 3.74
CA THR A 77 8.23 -3.49 2.56
C THR A 77 9.39 -2.84 1.81
N LEU A 78 10.30 -2.17 2.51
CA LEU A 78 11.42 -1.46 1.91
C LEU A 78 12.34 -2.41 1.14
N LEU A 79 12.70 -3.55 1.75
CA LEU A 79 13.57 -4.55 1.13
C LEU A 79 12.91 -5.26 -0.06
N SER A 80 11.61 -5.52 0.00
CA SER A 80 10.88 -6.23 -1.05
C SER A 80 10.50 -5.35 -2.24
N ARG A 81 10.47 -4.01 -2.09
CA ARG A 81 10.03 -3.05 -3.12
C ARG A 81 10.76 -3.15 -4.47
N PRO A 82 12.11 -3.25 -4.50
CA PRO A 82 12.83 -3.42 -5.76
C PRO A 82 12.45 -4.71 -6.49
N HIS A 83 12.21 -5.78 -5.72
CA HIS A 83 11.78 -7.07 -6.26
C HIS A 83 10.36 -6.99 -6.81
N ALA A 84 9.43 -6.37 -6.07
CA ALA A 84 8.05 -6.17 -6.51
C ALA A 84 7.95 -5.44 -7.86
N GLY A 85 8.76 -4.40 -8.06
CA GLY A 85 8.84 -3.70 -9.35
C GLY A 85 9.30 -4.61 -10.49
N ARG A 86 10.43 -5.30 -10.29
CA ARG A 86 10.98 -6.22 -11.31
C ARG A 86 10.01 -7.36 -11.65
N TYR A 87 9.36 -7.95 -10.65
CA TYR A 87 8.40 -9.02 -10.88
C TYR A 87 7.11 -8.52 -11.54
N ALA A 88 6.69 -7.27 -11.28
CA ALA A 88 5.54 -6.67 -11.96
C ALA A 88 5.83 -6.44 -13.45
N ASP A 89 7.05 -6.04 -13.79
CA ASP A 89 7.50 -5.88 -15.17
C ASP A 89 7.66 -7.23 -15.90
N LEU A 90 7.99 -8.31 -15.20
CA LEU A 90 8.20 -9.65 -15.79
C LEU A 90 6.90 -10.47 -15.90
N LEU A 91 6.12 -10.56 -14.81
CA LEU A 91 4.97 -11.46 -14.70
C LEU A 91 3.64 -10.76 -15.00
N GLY A 92 3.67 -9.43 -15.05
CA GLY A 92 2.50 -8.58 -15.22
C GLY A 92 1.87 -8.16 -13.89
N PRO A 93 1.29 -6.95 -13.84
CA PRO A 93 0.92 -6.31 -12.58
C PRO A 93 -0.24 -7.01 -11.87
N LYS A 94 -1.17 -7.66 -12.60
CA LYS A 94 -2.30 -8.41 -11.99
C LYS A 94 -1.81 -9.54 -11.09
N LYS A 95 -0.87 -10.37 -11.57
CA LYS A 95 -0.38 -11.53 -10.80
C LYS A 95 0.31 -11.09 -9.53
N ILE A 96 1.05 -9.99 -9.61
CA ILE A 96 1.75 -9.38 -8.49
C ILE A 96 0.80 -8.80 -7.45
N VAL A 97 -0.30 -8.17 -7.89
CA VAL A 97 -1.35 -7.73 -6.96
C VAL A 97 -1.97 -8.91 -6.22
N VAL A 98 -2.35 -9.97 -6.93
CA VAL A 98 -2.94 -11.18 -6.30
C VAL A 98 -1.95 -11.82 -5.32
N PHE A 99 -0.68 -11.96 -5.69
CA PHE A 99 0.36 -12.47 -4.79
C PHE A 99 0.50 -11.62 -3.52
N GLY A 100 0.48 -10.29 -3.67
CA GLY A 100 0.53 -9.37 -2.54
C GLY A 100 -0.68 -9.49 -1.60
N LEU A 101 -1.88 -9.65 -2.17
CA LEU A 101 -3.12 -9.87 -1.40
C LEU A 101 -3.12 -11.23 -0.70
N CYS A 102 -2.57 -12.28 -1.31
CA CYS A 102 -2.35 -13.56 -0.63
C CYS A 102 -1.40 -13.40 0.57
N GLY A 103 -0.36 -12.58 0.45
CA GLY A 103 0.49 -12.21 1.59
C GLY A 103 -0.29 -11.53 2.71
N CYS A 104 -1.20 -10.60 2.37
CA CYS A 104 -2.08 -9.98 3.36
C CYS A 104 -2.96 -11.00 4.09
N PHE A 105 -3.51 -11.98 3.36
CA PHE A 105 -4.30 -13.06 3.94
C PHE A 105 -3.46 -13.94 4.88
N MET A 106 -2.25 -14.32 4.47
CA MET A 106 -1.31 -15.10 5.29
C MET A 106 -0.87 -14.35 6.55
N SER A 107 -0.70 -13.02 6.47
CA SER A 107 -0.45 -12.21 7.67
C SER A 107 -1.63 -12.25 8.64
N GLY A 108 -2.87 -12.19 8.14
CA GLY A 108 -4.06 -12.34 8.96
C GLY A 108 -4.10 -13.70 9.65
N LEU A 109 -3.73 -14.78 8.95
CA LEU A 109 -3.58 -16.10 9.55
C LEU A 109 -2.53 -16.11 10.66
N GLY A 110 -1.39 -15.42 10.46
CA GLY A 110 -0.37 -15.26 11.50
C GLY A 110 -0.88 -14.53 12.75
N TYR A 111 -1.76 -13.53 12.59
CA TYR A 111 -2.40 -12.87 13.72
C TYR A 111 -3.43 -13.76 14.41
N LEU A 112 -4.18 -14.56 13.64
CA LEU A 112 -5.14 -15.51 14.20
C LEU A 112 -4.44 -16.57 15.04
N THR A 113 -3.35 -17.16 14.54
CA THR A 113 -2.57 -18.17 15.26
C THR A 113 -1.83 -17.57 16.46
N ALA A 114 -1.36 -16.32 16.37
CA ALA A 114 -0.82 -15.59 17.53
C ALA A 114 -1.89 -15.38 18.62
N GLY A 115 -3.12 -15.05 18.23
CA GLY A 115 -4.26 -14.93 19.17
C GLY A 115 -4.66 -16.25 19.82
N LEU A 116 -4.48 -17.39 19.14
CA LEU A 116 -4.75 -18.72 19.70
C LEU A 116 -3.63 -19.21 20.63
N THR A 117 -2.39 -18.77 20.40
CA THR A 117 -1.20 -19.11 21.20
C THR A 117 -0.88 -18.04 22.25
N ALA A 118 -1.87 -17.25 22.67
CA ALA A 118 -1.71 -16.17 23.65
C ALA A 118 -1.16 -16.65 25.01
N SER A 119 -1.34 -17.94 25.35
CA SER A 119 -0.76 -18.56 26.56
C SER A 119 0.77 -18.70 26.51
N LEU A 120 1.39 -18.54 25.33
CA LEU A 120 2.83 -18.65 25.11
C LEU A 120 3.34 -17.34 24.48
N PRO A 121 3.63 -16.30 25.29
CA PRO A 121 3.89 -14.93 24.81
C PRO A 121 5.00 -14.82 23.77
N VAL A 122 6.08 -15.61 23.92
CA VAL A 122 7.21 -15.62 22.99
C VAL A 122 6.82 -16.17 21.61
N ILE A 123 6.02 -17.24 21.58
CA ILE A 123 5.57 -17.85 20.32
C ILE A 123 4.57 -16.92 19.61
N SER A 124 3.63 -16.34 20.37
CA SER A 124 2.70 -15.34 19.86
C SER A 124 3.44 -14.14 19.25
N LEU A 125 4.47 -13.61 19.94
CA LEU A 125 5.28 -12.51 19.43
C LEU A 125 6.02 -12.87 18.13
N LEU A 126 6.61 -14.07 18.04
CA LEU A 126 7.26 -14.54 16.82
C LEU A 126 6.28 -14.69 15.66
N LEU A 127 5.09 -15.22 15.91
CA LEU A 127 4.02 -15.34 14.92
C LEU A 127 3.53 -13.97 14.44
N LEU A 128 3.38 -13.00 15.36
CA LEU A 128 3.09 -11.61 14.99
C LEU A 128 4.19 -11.07 14.10
N CYS A 129 5.46 -11.16 14.51
CA CYS A 129 6.61 -10.70 13.72
C CYS A 129 6.63 -11.30 12.31
N LEU A 130 6.43 -12.63 12.19
CA LEU A 130 6.33 -13.31 10.90
C LEU A 130 5.15 -12.75 10.08
N GLY A 131 3.98 -12.56 10.69
CA GLY A 131 2.84 -11.92 10.07
C GLY A 131 3.17 -10.51 9.54
N ARG A 132 3.86 -9.69 10.34
CA ARG A 132 4.30 -8.33 9.94
C ARG A 132 5.24 -8.37 8.74
N VAL A 133 6.20 -9.30 8.71
CA VAL A 133 7.12 -9.47 7.57
C VAL A 133 6.35 -9.85 6.33
N ILE A 134 5.47 -10.85 6.42
CA ILE A 134 4.65 -11.32 5.30
C ILE A 134 3.75 -10.20 4.80
N LEU A 135 3.15 -9.40 5.69
CA LEU A 135 2.33 -8.25 5.33
C LEU A 135 3.14 -7.18 4.62
N GLY A 136 4.35 -6.88 5.09
CA GLY A 136 5.23 -5.89 4.46
C GLY A 136 5.65 -6.31 3.04
N ILE A 137 6.02 -7.58 2.87
CA ILE A 137 6.28 -8.18 1.57
C ILE A 137 5.02 -8.10 0.69
N GLY A 138 3.88 -8.56 1.21
CA GLY A 138 2.61 -8.57 0.49
C GLY A 138 2.17 -7.19 0.02
N GLN A 139 2.25 -6.18 0.89
CA GLN A 139 1.93 -4.81 0.54
C GLN A 139 2.88 -4.22 -0.50
N SER A 140 4.17 -4.56 -0.45
CA SER A 140 5.12 -4.11 -1.45
C SER A 140 4.72 -4.58 -2.85
N PHE A 141 4.33 -5.85 -2.98
CA PHE A 141 3.80 -6.43 -4.22
C PHE A 141 2.43 -5.83 -4.60
N ALA A 142 1.47 -5.75 -3.68
CA ALA A 142 0.14 -5.21 -3.96
C ALA A 142 0.17 -3.72 -4.34
N GLY A 143 0.94 -2.90 -3.63
CA GLY A 143 1.05 -1.47 -3.87
C GLY A 143 1.80 -1.12 -5.15
N THR A 144 2.93 -1.79 -5.41
CA THR A 144 3.68 -1.60 -6.66
C THR A 144 2.87 -2.12 -7.85
N GLY A 145 2.30 -3.32 -7.73
CA GLY A 145 1.49 -3.93 -8.78
C GLY A 145 0.24 -3.12 -9.11
N SER A 146 -0.50 -2.61 -8.13
CA SER A 146 -1.71 -1.81 -8.36
C SER A 146 -1.40 -0.46 -9.02
N THR A 147 -0.29 0.17 -8.67
CA THR A 147 0.16 1.41 -9.31
C THR A 147 0.52 1.17 -10.77
N LEU A 148 1.33 0.14 -11.04
CA LEU A 148 1.72 -0.23 -12.41
C LEU A 148 0.52 -0.71 -13.24
N TRP A 149 -0.42 -1.42 -12.62
CA TRP A 149 -1.67 -1.81 -13.27
C TRP A 149 -2.51 -0.59 -13.65
N GLY A 150 -2.66 0.37 -12.73
CA GLY A 150 -3.39 1.61 -12.97
C GLY A 150 -2.81 2.37 -14.15
N VAL A 151 -1.49 2.60 -14.16
CA VAL A 151 -0.76 3.24 -15.26
C VAL A 151 -0.96 2.49 -16.58
N GLY A 152 -0.87 1.16 -16.54
CA GLY A 152 -1.06 0.32 -17.73
C GLY A 152 -2.47 0.39 -18.33
N VAL A 153 -3.50 0.70 -17.54
CA VAL A 153 -4.89 0.81 -18.02
C VAL A 153 -5.22 2.20 -18.58
N VAL A 154 -4.60 3.27 -18.07
CA VAL A 154 -4.93 4.65 -18.48
C VAL A 154 -3.90 5.32 -19.38
N GLY A 155 -2.76 4.66 -19.60
CA GLY A 155 -1.66 5.20 -20.41
C GLY A 155 -0.77 6.18 -19.64
N SER A 156 0.42 6.43 -20.20
CA SER A 156 1.48 7.24 -19.58
C SER A 156 1.09 8.71 -19.37
N LEU A 157 0.21 9.25 -20.22
CA LEU A 157 -0.32 10.62 -20.11
C LEU A 157 -1.02 10.90 -18.78
N HIS A 158 -1.55 9.86 -18.12
CA HIS A 158 -2.35 10.01 -16.89
C HIS A 158 -1.66 9.48 -15.63
N ILE A 159 -0.33 9.25 -15.67
CA ILE A 159 0.45 8.74 -14.52
C ILE A 159 0.24 9.61 -13.28
N GLY A 160 0.29 10.94 -13.41
CA GLY A 160 0.08 11.85 -12.28
C GLY A 160 -1.27 11.65 -11.58
N ARG A 161 -2.32 11.34 -12.36
CA ARG A 161 -3.67 11.07 -11.84
C ARG A 161 -3.73 9.74 -11.10
N VAL A 162 -3.05 8.71 -11.59
CA VAL A 162 -2.91 7.41 -10.91
C VAL A 162 -2.19 7.58 -9.58
N ILE A 163 -1.08 8.33 -9.56
CA ILE A 163 -0.30 8.61 -8.33
C ILE A 163 -1.15 9.39 -7.32
N SER A 164 -1.95 10.35 -7.79
CA SER A 164 -2.84 11.13 -6.93
C SER A 164 -3.89 10.23 -6.25
N TRP A 165 -4.62 9.44 -7.04
CA TRP A 165 -5.63 8.50 -6.53
C TRP A 165 -5.04 7.41 -5.64
N ASN A 166 -3.86 6.89 -5.96
CA ASN A 166 -3.19 5.88 -5.15
C ASN A 166 -2.90 6.42 -3.74
N GLY A 167 -2.45 7.68 -3.62
CA GLY A 167 -2.27 8.30 -2.31
C GLY A 167 -3.59 8.53 -1.57
N ILE A 168 -4.63 9.05 -2.23
CA ILE A 168 -5.96 9.23 -1.61
C ILE A 168 -6.47 7.92 -1.02
N VAL A 169 -6.36 6.84 -1.79
CA VAL A 169 -6.75 5.50 -1.37
C VAL A 169 -5.89 4.98 -0.21
N THR A 170 -4.57 5.14 -0.29
CA THR A 170 -3.63 4.67 0.73
C THR A 170 -3.91 5.32 2.09
N TYR A 171 -3.98 6.64 2.12
CA TYR A 171 -4.22 7.38 3.36
C TYR A 171 -5.68 7.26 3.81
N GLY A 172 -6.65 7.19 2.88
CA GLY A 172 -8.04 6.89 3.23
C GLY A 172 -8.20 5.52 3.88
N ALA A 173 -7.47 4.51 3.42
CA ALA A 173 -7.46 3.18 4.03
C ALA A 173 -6.88 3.20 5.44
N MET A 174 -5.79 3.94 5.68
CA MET A 174 -5.24 4.11 7.03
C MET A 174 -6.20 4.89 7.94
N ALA A 175 -6.83 5.96 7.43
CA ALA A 175 -7.77 6.80 8.16
C ALA A 175 -8.95 6.01 8.73
N MET A 176 -9.49 5.09 7.92
CA MET A 176 -10.59 4.21 8.31
C MET A 176 -10.10 2.96 9.05
N GLY A 177 -8.92 2.45 8.71
CA GLY A 177 -8.37 1.23 9.28
C GLY A 177 -8.11 1.33 10.78
N ALA A 178 -7.49 2.42 11.24
CA ALA A 178 -7.19 2.59 12.66
C ALA A 178 -8.44 2.54 13.58
N PRO A 179 -9.50 3.34 13.37
CA PRO A 179 -10.69 3.29 14.22
C PRO A 179 -11.48 1.99 14.07
N LEU A 180 -11.61 1.46 12.84
CA LEU A 180 -12.26 0.15 12.64
C LEU A 180 -11.51 -0.98 13.35
N GLY A 181 -10.18 -0.93 13.35
CA GLY A 181 -9.33 -1.90 14.03
C GLY A 181 -9.59 -1.93 15.53
N VAL A 182 -9.69 -0.76 16.16
CA VAL A 182 -10.03 -0.65 17.59
C VAL A 182 -11.42 -1.20 17.88
N VAL A 183 -12.43 -0.86 17.07
CA VAL A 183 -13.81 -1.38 17.25
C VAL A 183 -13.85 -2.90 17.16
N PHE A 184 -13.24 -3.49 16.12
CA PHE A 184 -13.22 -4.95 15.97
C PHE A 184 -12.42 -5.64 17.08
N TYR A 185 -11.34 -5.02 17.54
CA TYR A 185 -10.57 -5.52 18.67
C TYR A 185 -11.37 -5.51 19.98
N HIS A 186 -12.18 -4.48 20.25
CA HIS A 186 -13.04 -4.47 21.44
C HIS A 186 -14.09 -5.59 21.44
N TRP A 187 -14.58 -6.02 20.26
CA TRP A 187 -15.63 -7.02 20.16
C TRP A 187 -15.13 -8.47 20.30
N GLY A 188 -13.93 -8.77 19.81
CA GLY A 188 -13.41 -10.15 19.81
C GLY A 188 -11.90 -10.25 19.80
N GLY A 189 -11.21 -9.24 20.30
CA GLY A 189 -9.76 -9.20 20.47
C GLY A 189 -9.00 -9.34 19.16
N LEU A 190 -7.79 -9.92 19.28
CA LEU A 190 -6.90 -10.12 18.14
C LEU A 190 -7.49 -11.08 17.09
N GLN A 191 -8.32 -12.04 17.52
CA GLN A 191 -8.94 -13.03 16.65
C GLN A 191 -9.96 -12.40 15.70
N ALA A 192 -10.86 -11.56 16.22
CA ALA A 192 -11.80 -10.82 15.38
C ALA A 192 -11.08 -9.92 14.38
N LEU A 193 -10.05 -9.20 14.83
CA LEU A 193 -9.21 -8.36 13.97
C LEU A 193 -8.57 -9.19 12.83
N ALA A 194 -8.02 -10.36 13.16
CA ALA A 194 -7.41 -11.26 12.19
C ALA A 194 -8.41 -11.77 11.14
N LEU A 195 -9.61 -12.17 11.56
CA LEU A 195 -10.68 -12.62 10.67
C LEU A 195 -11.14 -11.51 9.72
N ILE A 196 -11.24 -10.27 10.19
CA ILE A 196 -11.57 -9.13 9.33
C ILE A 196 -10.47 -8.87 8.30
N ILE A 197 -9.20 -8.92 8.71
CA ILE A 197 -8.05 -8.76 7.79
C ILE A 197 -8.08 -9.86 6.71
N MET A 198 -8.30 -11.11 7.10
CA MET A 198 -8.44 -12.24 6.18
C MET A 198 -9.64 -12.06 5.25
N GLY A 199 -10.79 -11.62 5.75
CA GLY A 199 -11.99 -11.36 4.97
C GLY A 199 -11.78 -10.25 3.93
N VAL A 200 -11.19 -9.13 4.32
CA VAL A 200 -10.83 -8.02 3.42
C VAL A 200 -9.87 -8.51 2.32
N ALA A 201 -8.83 -9.25 2.69
CA ALA A 201 -7.87 -9.80 1.73
C ALA A 201 -8.54 -10.79 0.77
N LEU A 202 -9.40 -11.68 1.27
CA LEU A 202 -10.11 -12.67 0.46
C LEU A 202 -11.06 -12.00 -0.54
N VAL A 203 -11.87 -11.04 -0.10
CA VAL A 203 -12.77 -10.27 -0.98
C VAL A 203 -11.96 -9.54 -2.04
N ALA A 204 -10.83 -8.92 -1.68
CA ALA A 204 -9.96 -8.26 -2.64
C ALA A 204 -9.37 -9.24 -3.68
N ILE A 205 -8.97 -10.45 -3.27
CA ILE A 205 -8.49 -11.51 -4.18
C ILE A 205 -9.60 -11.91 -5.15
N LEU A 206 -10.80 -12.20 -4.64
CA LEU A 206 -11.95 -12.61 -5.45
C LEU A 206 -12.33 -11.54 -6.48
N LEU A 207 -12.28 -10.26 -6.10
CA LEU A 207 -12.52 -9.14 -7.00
C LEU A 207 -11.38 -8.89 -8.01
N ALA A 208 -10.16 -9.33 -7.71
CA ALA A 208 -8.99 -9.18 -8.59
C ALA A 208 -8.96 -10.25 -9.71
N ILE A 209 -9.45 -11.47 -9.44
CA ILE A 209 -9.46 -12.59 -10.39
C ILE A 209 -10.18 -12.27 -11.72
N PRO A 210 -11.41 -11.71 -11.75
CA PRO A 210 -12.14 -11.49 -12.99
C PRO A 210 -11.61 -10.31 -13.82
N ARG A 211 -10.69 -9.50 -13.27
CA ARG A 211 -10.22 -8.28 -13.95
C ARG A 211 -9.28 -8.60 -15.13
N PRO A 212 -9.37 -7.83 -16.23
CA PRO A 212 -8.54 -8.05 -17.40
C PRO A 212 -7.06 -7.81 -17.10
N THR A 213 -6.21 -8.67 -17.64
CA THR A 213 -4.74 -8.53 -17.54
C THR A 213 -4.26 -7.41 -18.46
N VAL A 214 -3.34 -6.60 -17.96
CA VAL A 214 -2.58 -5.67 -18.80
C VAL A 214 -1.25 -6.31 -19.15
N LYS A 215 -0.85 -6.24 -20.42
CA LYS A 215 0.47 -6.72 -20.85
C LYS A 215 1.55 -5.89 -20.15
N ALA A 216 2.50 -6.57 -19.52
CA ALA A 216 3.66 -5.91 -18.96
C ALA A 216 4.43 -5.21 -20.08
N SER A 217 4.86 -3.97 -19.83
CA SER A 217 5.68 -3.22 -20.79
C SER A 217 7.05 -3.87 -20.88
N LYS A 218 7.45 -4.34 -22.07
CA LYS A 218 8.76 -4.94 -22.33
C LYS A 218 9.86 -3.88 -22.45
N GLY A 219 9.92 -2.93 -21.51
CA GLY A 219 11.02 -1.98 -21.42
C GLY A 219 12.30 -2.67 -20.95
N LYS A 220 13.47 -2.22 -21.41
CA LYS A 220 14.75 -2.70 -20.86
C LYS A 220 14.81 -2.32 -19.37
N PRO A 221 15.01 -3.28 -18.45
CA PRO A 221 15.08 -2.97 -17.03
C PRO A 221 16.28 -2.06 -16.77
N LEU A 222 16.03 -0.87 -16.22
CA LEU A 222 17.10 0.00 -15.76
C LEU A 222 17.72 -0.61 -14.49
N PRO A 223 19.07 -0.63 -14.37
CA PRO A 223 19.71 -1.14 -13.17
C PRO A 223 19.34 -0.29 -11.94
N PHE A 224 18.89 -0.95 -10.87
CA PHE A 224 18.41 -0.31 -9.64
C PHE A 224 19.39 0.72 -9.06
N ARG A 225 20.70 0.46 -9.15
CA ARG A 225 21.76 1.39 -8.70
C ARG A 225 21.75 2.72 -9.45
N ALA A 226 21.48 2.70 -10.77
CA ALA A 226 21.43 3.91 -11.57
C ALA A 226 20.19 4.76 -11.24
N VAL A 227 19.09 4.12 -10.85
CA VAL A 227 17.89 4.82 -10.36
C VAL A 227 18.16 5.38 -8.97
N LEU A 228 18.67 4.57 -8.04
CA LEU A 228 18.95 5.00 -6.67
C LEU A 228 19.88 6.22 -6.64
N GLY A 229 20.97 6.20 -7.42
CA GLY A 229 21.90 7.33 -7.50
C GLY A 229 21.28 8.64 -8.02
N ARG A 230 20.22 8.58 -8.84
CA ARG A 230 19.53 9.77 -9.36
C ARG A 230 18.51 10.36 -8.39
N VAL A 231 17.92 9.54 -7.51
CA VAL A 231 16.79 9.97 -6.67
C VAL A 231 17.10 9.93 -5.17
N TRP A 232 18.32 9.54 -4.78
CA TRP A 232 18.73 9.35 -3.38
C TRP A 232 18.48 10.58 -2.50
N LEU A 233 18.82 11.79 -2.97
CA LEU A 233 18.66 13.02 -2.19
C LEU A 233 17.17 13.32 -1.88
N TYR A 234 16.31 13.20 -2.89
CA TYR A 234 14.86 13.34 -2.72
C TYR A 234 14.29 12.22 -1.83
N GLY A 235 14.83 11.00 -1.93
CA GLY A 235 14.50 9.89 -1.07
C GLY A 235 14.89 10.13 0.39
N MET A 236 16.07 10.71 0.66
CA MET A 236 16.51 11.09 2.00
C MET A 236 15.64 12.18 2.60
N ALA A 237 15.30 13.23 1.82
CA ALA A 237 14.40 14.28 2.27
C ALA A 237 13.02 13.69 2.65
N LEU A 238 12.49 12.80 1.81
CA LEU A 238 11.24 12.10 2.11
C LEU A 238 11.36 11.17 3.32
N ALA A 239 12.50 10.49 3.51
CA ALA A 239 12.74 9.61 4.64
C ALA A 239 12.78 10.39 5.96
N LEU A 240 13.50 11.52 6.00
CA LEU A 240 13.52 12.40 7.18
C LEU A 240 12.12 12.93 7.51
N ALA A 241 11.36 13.38 6.51
CA ALA A 241 9.99 13.82 6.70
C ALA A 241 9.07 12.68 7.19
N SER A 242 9.25 11.46 6.69
CA SER A 242 8.43 10.29 7.03
C SER A 242 8.80 9.66 8.36
N ALA A 243 10.02 9.88 8.86
CA ALA A 243 10.47 9.35 10.14
C ALA A 243 9.59 9.86 11.30
N GLY A 244 9.25 11.15 11.30
CA GLY A 244 8.33 11.73 12.28
C GLY A 244 6.96 11.06 12.27
N PHE A 245 6.41 10.81 11.08
CA PHE A 245 5.15 10.06 10.94
C PHE A 245 5.26 8.64 11.50
N GLY A 246 6.35 7.93 11.24
CA GLY A 246 6.56 6.57 11.76
C GLY A 246 6.57 6.50 13.29
N VAL A 247 7.20 7.48 13.94
CA VAL A 247 7.23 7.59 15.41
C VAL A 247 5.83 7.84 15.97
N ILE A 248 5.11 8.81 15.40
CA ILE A 248 3.73 9.11 15.81
C ILE A 248 2.86 7.87 15.60
N ALA A 249 2.92 7.24 14.42
CA ALA A 249 2.09 6.09 14.10
C ALA A 249 2.29 4.89 15.03
N THR A 250 3.49 4.74 15.59
CA THR A 250 3.87 3.61 16.44
C THR A 250 3.55 3.87 17.92
N PHE A 251 3.80 5.08 18.40
CA PHE A 251 3.79 5.38 19.83
C PHE A 251 2.64 6.28 20.28
N ILE A 252 1.82 6.83 19.37
CA ILE A 252 0.71 7.72 19.76
C ILE A 252 -0.29 7.02 20.69
N THR A 253 -0.54 5.73 20.50
CA THR A 253 -1.45 4.94 21.34
C THR A 253 -0.90 4.74 22.73
N LEU A 254 0.36 4.32 22.83
CA LEU A 254 1.08 4.19 24.10
C LEU A 254 1.22 5.54 24.84
N PHE A 255 1.40 6.63 24.10
CA PHE A 255 1.52 7.97 24.67
C PHE A 255 0.20 8.47 25.26
N TYR A 256 -0.92 8.24 24.57
CA TYR A 256 -2.26 8.58 25.07
C TYR A 256 -2.58 7.77 26.32
N ASP A 257 -2.29 6.48 26.31
CA ASP A 257 -2.49 5.60 27.46
C ASP A 257 -1.67 6.06 28.68
N ALA A 258 -0.38 6.36 28.50
CA ALA A 258 0.48 6.89 29.57
C ALA A 258 0.01 8.25 30.14
N LYS A 259 -0.81 9.00 29.42
CA LYS A 259 -1.42 10.25 29.87
C LYS A 259 -2.86 10.09 30.40
N GLY A 260 -3.44 8.90 30.30
CA GLY A 260 -4.84 8.64 30.62
C GLY A 260 -5.80 9.37 29.67
N TRP A 261 -5.39 9.60 28.41
CA TRP A 261 -6.21 10.27 27.40
C TRP A 261 -6.92 9.25 26.53
N ASP A 262 -8.22 9.46 26.32
CA ASP A 262 -9.02 8.65 25.42
C ASP A 262 -8.82 9.02 23.95
N GLY A 263 -9.11 8.07 23.06
CA GLY A 263 -9.29 8.35 21.63
C GLY A 263 -8.02 8.38 20.78
N ALA A 264 -6.96 7.66 21.18
CA ALA A 264 -5.70 7.62 20.42
C ALA A 264 -5.86 7.26 18.93
N ALA A 265 -6.83 6.42 18.58
CA ALA A 265 -7.14 6.06 17.20
C ALA A 265 -7.57 7.25 16.35
N PHE A 266 -8.27 8.24 16.94
CA PHE A 266 -8.72 9.43 16.23
C PHE A 266 -7.56 10.33 15.81
N ALA A 267 -6.43 10.33 16.52
CA ALA A 267 -5.25 11.09 16.12
C ALA A 267 -4.72 10.65 14.75
N LEU A 268 -4.70 9.34 14.48
CA LEU A 268 -4.31 8.78 13.17
C LEU A 268 -5.31 9.09 12.08
N THR A 269 -6.61 9.07 12.41
CA THR A 269 -7.67 9.49 11.49
C THR A 269 -7.54 10.96 11.14
N LEU A 270 -7.33 11.84 12.12
CA LEU A 270 -7.19 13.28 11.92
C LEU A 270 -6.00 13.59 11.00
N PHE A 271 -4.84 12.96 11.24
CA PHE A 271 -3.67 13.07 10.37
C PHE A 271 -3.99 12.66 8.93
N SER A 272 -4.64 11.50 8.76
CA SER A 272 -4.96 10.96 7.45
C SER A 272 -6.02 11.81 6.71
N CYS A 273 -7.02 12.33 7.43
CA CYS A 273 -8.02 13.26 6.90
C CYS A 273 -7.38 14.58 6.48
N ALA A 274 -6.48 15.15 7.28
CA ALA A 274 -5.74 16.35 6.92
C ALA A 274 -4.89 16.12 5.65
N PHE A 275 -4.24 14.96 5.53
CA PHE A 275 -3.47 14.59 4.36
C PHE A 275 -4.33 14.49 3.09
N VAL A 276 -5.45 13.75 3.17
CA VAL A 276 -6.38 13.58 2.05
C VAL A 276 -7.04 14.92 1.70
N GLY A 277 -7.46 15.71 2.69
CA GLY A 277 -8.07 17.02 2.51
C GLY A 277 -7.13 17.99 1.81
N THR A 278 -5.86 18.04 2.22
CA THR A 278 -4.85 18.89 1.57
C THR A 278 -4.65 18.49 0.11
N ARG A 279 -4.62 17.18 -0.21
CA ARG A 279 -4.54 16.71 -1.60
C ARG A 279 -5.75 17.07 -2.46
N LEU A 280 -6.95 17.05 -1.88
CA LEU A 280 -8.20 17.36 -2.59
C LEU A 280 -8.41 18.87 -2.78
N LEU A 281 -7.99 19.69 -1.80
CA LEU A 281 -8.12 21.15 -1.83
C LEU A 281 -7.04 21.84 -2.65
N PHE A 282 -5.82 21.28 -2.68
CA PHE A 282 -4.67 21.86 -3.40
C PHE A 282 -4.15 20.96 -4.54
N PRO A 283 -4.99 20.44 -5.45
CA PRO A 283 -4.53 19.54 -6.51
C PRO A 283 -3.62 20.23 -7.53
N ASN A 284 -3.73 21.57 -7.66
CA ASN A 284 -2.96 22.40 -8.60
C ASN A 284 -1.92 23.30 -7.92
N GLY A 285 -1.64 23.12 -6.61
CA GLY A 285 -0.71 23.99 -5.88
C GLY A 285 0.74 23.97 -6.41
N ILE A 286 1.10 22.95 -7.20
CA ILE A 286 2.42 22.77 -7.80
C ILE A 286 2.51 23.40 -9.21
N ASN A 287 1.37 23.63 -9.88
CA ASN A 287 1.32 24.22 -11.22
C ASN A 287 1.27 25.76 -11.21
N ARG A 288 1.53 26.38 -10.05
CA ARG A 288 1.62 27.84 -9.87
C ARG A 288 3.05 28.26 -9.61
#